data_AF-A0A915BDJ1-F1
#
_entry.id   AF-A0A915BDJ1-F1
#
_cell.length_a   1.000
_cell.length_b   1.000
_cell.length_c   1.000
_cell.angle_alpha   90.00
_cell.angle_beta   90.00
_cell.angle_gamma   90.00
#
_symmetry.space_group_name_H-M   'P 1'
#
loop_
_entity.id
_entity.type
_entity.pdbx_description
1 polymer ?
#
loop_
_entity_poly.entity_id
_entity_poly.type
_entity_poly.pdbx_seq_one_letter_code
_entity_poly.pdbx_strand_id
1 'polypeptide(L)'
;MHRQRVRGTFSSVYKVLFHSLNETVKTLSMNAIERSTLKLDEFFLQWKQAASCFCLLTLMIRIKDLRNSSVLLCAAREGRIFLHSFSSKSSFLHLLTAEKRFAKYAAGANSVMKTVQIGNRSLQNISVYAKTSKCIVLLKLLPELRAASEMFIRAVHSVMIGVDCDDAFQIGLLKSRNLDGEEMKGPEESLSDEEEGKSSDVDDAKENKRGGSQNNESTADEETIDASHDSRLNDIE
;
A
#
# COMPACT_ATOMS: atom_id res chain seq x y z
N MET A 1 15.34 -37.41 11.18
CA MET A 1 15.24 -37.47 9.69
C MET A 1 13.88 -37.04 9.14
N HIS A 2 12.74 -37.49 9.68
CA HIS A 2 11.41 -37.16 9.14
C HIS A 2 11.10 -35.64 9.12
N ARG A 3 11.40 -34.91 10.21
CA ARG A 3 11.21 -33.45 10.31
C ARG A 3 12.02 -32.63 9.28
N GLN A 4 13.22 -33.08 8.89
CA GLN A 4 14.07 -32.38 7.92
C GLN A 4 13.48 -32.49 6.50
N ARG A 5 12.92 -33.65 6.14
CA ARG A 5 12.30 -33.91 4.83
C ARG A 5 11.05 -33.04 4.64
N VAL A 6 10.20 -32.95 5.66
CA VAL A 6 8.99 -32.10 5.65
C VAL A 6 9.34 -30.61 5.45
N ARG A 7 10.40 -30.10 6.11
CA ARG A 7 10.86 -28.71 5.96
C ARG A 7 11.36 -28.36 4.54
N GLY A 8 12.09 -29.29 3.91
CA GLY A 8 12.55 -29.12 2.53
C GLY A 8 11.40 -29.12 1.54
N THR A 9 10.52 -30.12 1.61
CA THR A 9 9.33 -30.22 0.76
C THR A 9 8.40 -29.03 0.94
N PHE A 10 8.19 -28.58 2.19
CA PHE A 10 7.36 -27.41 2.47
C PHE A 10 7.85 -26.15 1.75
N SER A 11 9.16 -25.87 1.82
CA SER A 11 9.73 -24.69 1.17
C SER A 11 9.47 -24.66 -0.34
N SER A 12 9.54 -25.81 -1.00
CA SER A 12 9.25 -25.94 -2.43
C SER A 12 7.76 -25.75 -2.72
N VAL A 13 6.89 -26.40 -1.95
CA VAL A 13 5.42 -26.23 -2.09
C VAL A 13 5.01 -24.78 -1.85
N TYR A 14 5.53 -24.16 -0.79
CA TYR A 14 5.26 -22.76 -0.46
C TYR A 14 5.61 -21.81 -1.63
N LYS A 15 6.78 -22.00 -2.24
CA LYS A 15 7.20 -21.21 -3.41
C LYS A 15 6.24 -21.37 -4.57
N VAL A 16 5.88 -22.61 -4.91
CA VAL A 16 4.96 -22.89 -6.01
C VAL A 16 3.60 -22.24 -5.73
N LEU A 17 3.05 -22.42 -4.53
CA LEU A 17 1.75 -21.83 -4.17
C LEU A 17 1.75 -20.31 -4.25
N PHE A 18 2.76 -19.64 -3.71
CA PHE A 18 2.83 -18.18 -3.74
C PHE A 18 3.06 -17.66 -5.17
N HIS A 19 3.93 -18.31 -5.93
CA HIS A 19 4.15 -17.97 -7.33
C HIS A 19 2.88 -18.15 -8.16
N SER A 20 2.18 -19.28 -8.02
CA SER A 20 0.91 -19.54 -8.71
C SER A 20 -0.18 -18.53 -8.34
N LEU A 21 -0.24 -18.08 -7.09
CA LEU A 21 -1.12 -16.99 -6.68
C LEU A 21 -0.80 -15.71 -7.49
N ASN A 22 0.47 -15.33 -7.59
CA ASN A 22 0.86 -14.14 -8.34
C ASN A 22 0.58 -14.26 -9.83
N GLU A 23 0.82 -15.41 -10.45
CA GLU A 23 0.47 -15.65 -11.85
C GLU A 23 -1.04 -15.53 -12.07
N THR A 24 -1.85 -16.10 -11.17
CA THR A 24 -3.31 -15.99 -11.23
C THR A 24 -3.74 -14.52 -11.15
N VAL A 25 -3.22 -13.78 -10.18
CA VAL A 25 -3.57 -12.37 -9.95
C VAL A 25 -3.16 -11.47 -11.12
N LYS A 26 -2.03 -11.75 -11.80
CA LYS A 26 -1.63 -11.00 -13.01
C LYS A 26 -2.63 -11.15 -14.14
N THR A 27 -3.24 -12.33 -14.29
CA THR A 27 -4.30 -12.56 -15.29
C THR A 27 -5.65 -12.00 -14.86
N LEU A 28 -5.86 -11.83 -13.54
CA LEU A 28 -7.05 -11.26 -12.95
C LEU A 28 -7.07 -9.73 -13.09
N SER A 29 -7.33 -9.28 -14.32
CA SER A 29 -7.31 -7.86 -14.71
C SER A 29 -8.69 -7.37 -15.15
N MET A 30 -8.98 -6.08 -14.94
CA MET A 30 -10.15 -5.39 -15.52
C MET A 30 -10.30 -5.61 -17.02
N ASN A 31 -9.20 -5.81 -17.76
CA ASN A 31 -9.23 -6.12 -19.19
C ASN A 31 -9.98 -7.43 -19.50
N ALA A 32 -10.01 -8.39 -18.56
CA ALA A 32 -10.79 -9.62 -18.69
C ALA A 32 -12.30 -9.36 -18.59
N ILE A 33 -12.71 -8.35 -17.83
CA ILE A 33 -14.10 -7.89 -17.75
C ILE A 33 -14.49 -7.17 -19.03
N GLU A 34 -13.63 -6.29 -19.55
CA GLU A 34 -13.87 -5.55 -20.80
C GLU A 34 -14.06 -6.48 -22.00
N ARG A 35 -13.29 -7.58 -22.05
CA ARG A 35 -13.46 -8.64 -23.06
C ARG A 35 -14.68 -9.53 -22.82
N SER A 36 -15.51 -9.25 -21.81
CA SER A 36 -16.67 -10.06 -21.39
C SER A 36 -16.32 -11.51 -21.03
N THR A 37 -15.05 -11.80 -20.73
CA THR A 37 -14.59 -13.14 -20.32
C THR A 37 -14.85 -13.42 -18.84
N LEU A 38 -15.16 -12.38 -18.05
CA LEU A 38 -15.37 -12.49 -16.62
C LEU A 38 -16.44 -11.48 -16.15
N LYS A 39 -17.39 -11.94 -15.33
CA LYS A 39 -18.40 -11.06 -14.73
C LYS A 39 -17.82 -10.29 -13.54
N LEU A 40 -18.34 -9.09 -13.24
CA LEU A 40 -17.87 -8.25 -12.14
C LEU A 40 -17.91 -8.96 -10.78
N ASP A 41 -18.99 -9.68 -10.48
CA ASP A 41 -19.14 -10.41 -9.21
C ASP A 41 -18.10 -11.54 -9.07
N GLU A 42 -17.81 -12.24 -10.17
CA GLU A 42 -16.82 -13.31 -10.20
C GLU A 42 -15.40 -12.75 -10.08
N PHE A 43 -15.11 -11.65 -10.79
CA PHE A 43 -13.84 -10.93 -10.67
C PHE A 43 -13.58 -10.50 -9.22
N PHE A 44 -14.59 -9.90 -8.57
CA PHE A 44 -14.48 -9.50 -7.17
C PHE A 44 -14.29 -10.71 -6.24
N LEU A 45 -15.02 -11.80 -6.48
CA LEU A 45 -14.87 -13.04 -5.71
C LEU A 45 -13.46 -13.65 -5.84
N GLN A 46 -12.89 -13.68 -7.04
CA GLN A 46 -11.53 -14.17 -7.26
C GLN A 46 -10.48 -13.30 -6.55
N TRP A 47 -10.65 -11.98 -6.52
CA TRP A 47 -9.79 -11.09 -5.73
C TRP A 47 -9.91 -11.33 -4.22
N LYS A 48 -11.12 -11.62 -3.73
CA LYS A 48 -11.33 -12.00 -2.33
C LYS A 48 -10.60 -13.31 -1.97
N GLN A 49 -10.66 -14.30 -2.85
CA GLN A 49 -9.94 -15.56 -2.68
C GLN A 49 -8.41 -15.33 -2.72
N ALA A 50 -7.93 -14.55 -3.69
CA ALA A 50 -6.52 -14.20 -3.82
C ALA A 50 -5.97 -13.49 -2.56
N ALA A 51 -6.71 -12.53 -2.01
CA ALA A 51 -6.36 -11.86 -0.76
C ALA A 51 -6.30 -12.83 0.43
N SER A 52 -7.23 -13.78 0.49
CA SER A 52 -7.24 -14.82 1.53
C SER A 52 -6.01 -15.73 1.41
N CYS A 53 -5.67 -16.18 0.20
CA CYS A 53 -4.47 -16.97 -0.06
C CYS A 53 -3.19 -16.21 0.30
N PHE A 54 -3.08 -14.94 -0.09
CA PHE A 54 -1.96 -14.07 0.28
C PHE A 54 -1.83 -13.96 1.81
N CYS A 55 -2.94 -13.68 2.51
CA CYS A 55 -2.95 -13.58 3.97
C CYS A 55 -2.52 -14.89 4.63
N LEU A 56 -3.04 -16.03 4.19
CA LEU A 56 -2.64 -17.33 4.72
C LEU A 56 -1.15 -17.61 4.49
N LEU A 57 -0.67 -17.47 3.25
CA LEU A 57 0.74 -17.70 2.91
C LEU A 57 1.68 -16.82 3.74
N THR A 58 1.36 -15.54 3.88
CA THR A 58 2.15 -14.61 4.69
C THR A 58 2.06 -14.90 6.19
N LEU A 59 0.93 -15.40 6.71
CA LEU A 59 0.82 -15.85 8.10
C LEU A 59 1.59 -17.15 8.38
N MET A 60 1.79 -18.01 7.39
CA MET A 60 2.56 -19.26 7.58
C MET A 60 4.01 -19.01 8.02
N ILE A 61 4.58 -17.83 7.75
CA ILE A 61 5.93 -17.48 8.22
C ILE A 61 6.01 -17.40 9.75
N ARG A 62 4.87 -17.27 10.44
CA ARG A 62 4.77 -17.28 11.90
C ARG A 62 4.92 -18.69 12.49
N ILE A 63 4.75 -19.73 11.68
CA ILE A 63 4.82 -21.11 12.13
C ILE A 63 6.30 -21.52 12.21
N LYS A 64 6.84 -21.58 13.43
CA LYS A 64 8.27 -21.84 13.72
C LYS A 64 8.82 -23.08 13.02
N ASP A 65 8.03 -24.14 12.93
CA ASP A 65 8.46 -25.39 12.30
C ASP A 65 8.55 -25.30 10.76
N LEU A 66 7.80 -24.40 10.15
CA LEU A 66 7.79 -24.18 8.70
C LEU A 66 8.76 -23.07 8.27
N ARG A 67 9.06 -22.15 9.19
CA ARG A 67 9.92 -21.00 8.97
C ARG A 67 11.38 -21.40 8.72
N ASN A 68 11.90 -20.96 7.58
CA ASN A 68 13.32 -21.02 7.24
C ASN A 68 13.66 -19.89 6.25
N SER A 69 14.96 -19.66 6.00
CA SER A 69 15.42 -18.57 5.12
C SER A 69 14.82 -18.61 3.72
N SER A 70 14.59 -19.79 3.16
CA SER A 70 14.00 -19.94 1.83
C SER A 70 12.53 -19.50 1.80
N VAL A 71 11.77 -19.80 2.85
CA VAL A 71 10.36 -19.38 2.98
C VAL A 71 10.28 -17.86 3.16
N LEU A 72 11.14 -17.29 4.02
CA LEU A 72 11.16 -15.84 4.27
C LEU A 72 11.56 -15.04 3.03
N LEU A 73 12.57 -15.50 2.28
CA LEU A 73 12.97 -14.88 1.01
C LEU A 73 11.86 -14.94 -0.04
N CYS A 74 11.18 -16.08 -0.14
CA CYS A 74 10.03 -16.22 -1.03
C CYS A 74 8.89 -15.28 -0.62
N ALA A 75 8.53 -15.25 0.67
CA ALA A 75 7.49 -14.36 1.19
C ALA A 75 7.78 -12.89 0.88
N ALA A 76 9.03 -12.43 1.08
CA ALA A 76 9.41 -11.05 0.79
C ALA A 76 9.32 -10.72 -0.71
N ARG A 77 9.77 -11.62 -1.60
CA ARG A 77 9.75 -11.42 -3.05
C ARG A 77 8.34 -11.49 -3.63
N GLU A 78 7.66 -12.60 -3.39
CA GLU A 78 6.32 -12.87 -3.93
C GLU A 78 5.28 -11.98 -3.27
N GLY A 79 5.42 -11.68 -1.98
CA GLY A 79 4.52 -10.77 -1.29
C GLY A 79 4.59 -9.34 -1.84
N ARG A 80 5.79 -8.86 -2.18
CA ARG A 80 5.96 -7.58 -2.89
C ARG A 80 5.25 -7.57 -4.24
N ILE A 81 5.40 -8.63 -5.03
CA ILE A 81 4.76 -8.76 -6.36
C ILE A 81 3.23 -8.70 -6.19
N PHE A 82 2.68 -9.44 -5.23
CA PHE A 82 1.25 -9.43 -4.94
C PHE A 82 0.76 -8.01 -4.61
N LEU A 83 1.46 -7.28 -3.73
CA LEU A 83 1.09 -5.92 -3.34
C LEU A 83 1.11 -4.96 -4.54
N HIS A 84 2.08 -5.09 -5.45
CA HIS A 84 2.07 -4.31 -6.70
C HIS A 84 0.86 -4.63 -7.57
N SER A 85 0.55 -5.92 -7.79
CA SER A 85 -0.61 -6.31 -8.58
C SER A 85 -1.92 -5.90 -7.94
N PHE A 86 -2.03 -5.97 -6.62
CA PHE A 86 -3.19 -5.50 -5.86
C PHE A 86 -3.38 -4.00 -5.97
N SER A 87 -2.28 -3.23 -5.99
CA SER A 87 -2.31 -1.76 -6.06
C SER A 87 -2.45 -1.24 -7.49
N SER A 88 -2.43 -2.11 -8.50
CA SER A 88 -2.50 -1.69 -9.89
C SER A 88 -3.91 -1.19 -10.26
N LYS A 89 -3.97 -0.36 -11.30
CA LYS A 89 -5.24 0.11 -11.88
C LYS A 89 -6.09 -1.01 -12.49
N SER A 90 -5.51 -2.19 -12.69
CA SER A 90 -6.22 -3.36 -13.23
C SER A 90 -6.84 -4.25 -12.16
N SER A 91 -6.61 -3.95 -10.87
CA SER A 91 -7.15 -4.71 -9.74
C SER A 91 -8.62 -4.39 -9.46
N PHE A 92 -9.24 -5.12 -8.52
CA PHE A 92 -10.60 -4.80 -8.07
C PHE A 92 -10.73 -3.43 -7.40
N LEU A 93 -9.63 -2.79 -6.96
CA LEU A 93 -9.69 -1.43 -6.43
C LEU A 93 -10.32 -0.47 -7.44
N HIS A 94 -10.12 -0.71 -8.74
CA HIS A 94 -10.72 0.11 -9.78
C HIS A 94 -12.23 -0.14 -9.97
N LEU A 95 -12.80 -1.20 -9.38
CA LEU A 95 -14.27 -1.32 -9.31
C LEU A 95 -14.88 -0.21 -8.45
N LEU A 96 -14.13 0.25 -7.45
CA LEU A 96 -14.62 1.15 -6.41
C LEU A 96 -14.63 2.61 -6.86
N THR A 97 -14.05 2.94 -8.02
CA THR A 97 -14.01 4.32 -8.54
C THR A 97 -15.36 4.81 -9.08
N ALA A 98 -16.31 3.90 -9.35
CA ALA A 98 -17.65 4.25 -9.80
C ALA A 98 -18.64 4.11 -8.64
N GLU A 99 -19.38 5.19 -8.32
CA GLU A 99 -20.29 5.27 -7.17
C GLU A 99 -21.25 4.08 -7.04
N LYS A 100 -21.92 3.69 -8.13
CA LYS A 100 -22.84 2.53 -8.15
C LYS A 100 -22.16 1.21 -7.78
N ARG A 101 -20.89 1.04 -8.19
CA ARG A 101 -20.10 -0.16 -7.88
C ARG A 101 -19.53 -0.07 -6.47
N PHE A 102 -19.12 1.11 -6.03
CA PHE A 102 -18.71 1.36 -4.65
C PHE A 102 -19.82 0.97 -3.68
N ALA A 103 -21.04 1.47 -3.87
CA ALA A 103 -22.19 1.11 -3.05
C ALA A 103 -22.44 -0.41 -2.97
N LYS A 104 -22.24 -1.14 -4.08
CA LYS A 104 -22.40 -2.60 -4.13
C LYS A 104 -21.26 -3.36 -3.41
N TYR A 105 -20.01 -2.95 -3.61
CA TYR A 105 -18.84 -3.74 -3.20
C TYR A 105 -18.12 -3.22 -1.96
N ALA A 106 -18.39 -2.01 -1.46
CA ALA A 106 -17.62 -1.35 -0.40
C ALA A 106 -17.42 -2.22 0.85
N ALA A 107 -18.48 -2.85 1.37
CA ALA A 107 -18.38 -3.71 2.54
C ALA A 107 -17.46 -4.92 2.30
N GLY A 108 -17.61 -5.58 1.14
CA GLY A 108 -16.74 -6.68 0.75
C GLY A 108 -15.30 -6.21 0.53
N ALA A 109 -15.12 -5.08 -0.15
CA ALA A 109 -13.82 -4.51 -0.45
C ALA A 109 -13.06 -4.17 0.82
N ASN A 110 -13.74 -3.61 1.83
CA ASN A 110 -13.15 -3.35 3.14
C ASN A 110 -12.64 -4.65 3.79
N SER A 111 -13.42 -5.74 3.71
CA SER A 111 -12.97 -7.05 4.19
C SER A 111 -11.74 -7.56 3.44
N VAL A 112 -11.70 -7.40 2.11
CA VAL A 112 -10.53 -7.76 1.29
C VAL A 112 -9.30 -6.94 1.67
N MET A 113 -9.43 -5.62 1.80
CA MET A 113 -8.34 -4.72 2.18
C MET A 113 -7.80 -5.04 3.58
N LYS A 114 -8.67 -5.27 4.57
CA LYS A 114 -8.27 -5.74 5.92
C LYS A 114 -7.52 -7.06 5.88
N THR A 115 -7.97 -7.99 5.02
CA THR A 115 -7.30 -9.29 4.84
C THR A 115 -5.88 -9.11 4.30
N VAL A 116 -5.69 -8.25 3.29
CA VAL A 116 -4.35 -7.94 2.76
C VAL A 116 -3.51 -7.17 3.78
N GLN A 117 -4.10 -6.26 4.56
CA GLN A 117 -3.39 -5.55 5.65
C GLN A 117 -2.81 -6.53 6.68
N ILE A 118 -3.56 -7.56 7.08
CA ILE A 118 -3.07 -8.59 8.02
C ILE A 118 -1.85 -9.32 7.44
N GLY A 119 -1.93 -9.74 6.18
CA GLY A 119 -0.81 -10.40 5.50
C GLY A 119 0.40 -9.49 5.33
N ASN A 120 0.16 -8.23 4.94
CA ASN A 120 1.20 -7.22 4.79
C ASN A 120 1.90 -6.92 6.12
N ARG A 121 1.15 -6.86 7.23
CA ARG A 121 1.76 -6.72 8.55
C ARG A 121 2.68 -7.88 8.90
N SER A 122 2.34 -9.09 8.48
CA SER A 122 3.22 -10.27 8.64
C SER A 122 4.51 -10.10 7.82
N LEU A 123 4.43 -9.61 6.58
CA LEU A 123 5.61 -9.31 5.76
C LEU A 123 6.51 -8.25 6.39
N GLN A 124 5.93 -7.21 7.01
CA GLN A 124 6.70 -6.16 7.68
C GLN A 124 7.55 -6.70 8.83
N ASN A 125 7.06 -7.72 9.55
CA ASN A 125 7.80 -8.37 10.64
C ASN A 125 9.09 -9.07 10.16
N ILE A 126 9.22 -9.38 8.86
CA ILE A 126 10.46 -9.89 8.26
C ILE A 126 11.60 -8.89 8.43
N SER A 127 11.31 -7.58 8.41
CA SER A 127 12.30 -6.53 8.59
C SER A 127 13.02 -6.64 9.94
N VAL A 128 12.26 -6.95 11.00
CA VAL A 128 12.77 -7.10 12.35
C VAL A 128 13.71 -8.31 12.43
N TYR A 129 13.29 -9.44 11.86
CA TYR A 129 14.14 -10.63 11.76
C TYR A 129 15.41 -10.37 10.95
N ALA A 130 15.31 -9.75 9.78
CA ALA A 130 16.45 -9.49 8.92
C ALA A 130 17.52 -8.61 9.60
N LYS A 131 17.08 -7.61 10.37
CA LYS A 131 17.95 -6.74 11.18
C LYS A 131 18.61 -7.50 12.32
N THR A 132 17.82 -8.18 13.15
CA THR A 132 18.32 -8.91 14.33
C THR A 132 19.23 -10.08 13.97
N SER A 133 18.90 -10.80 12.89
CA SER A 133 19.69 -11.94 12.41
C SER A 133 20.82 -11.55 11.44
N LYS A 134 20.99 -10.25 11.15
CA LYS A 134 21.95 -9.71 10.16
C LYS A 134 21.89 -10.42 8.80
N CYS A 135 20.69 -10.79 8.35
CA CYS A 135 20.50 -11.51 7.08
C CYS A 135 20.62 -10.55 5.88
N ILE A 136 21.82 -10.44 5.31
CA ILE A 136 22.15 -9.52 4.21
C ILE A 136 21.20 -9.66 3.02
N VAL A 137 20.85 -10.90 2.64
CA VAL A 137 19.98 -11.14 1.47
C VAL A 137 18.57 -10.60 1.70
N LEU A 138 18.02 -10.73 2.90
CA LEU A 138 16.71 -10.15 3.24
C LEU A 138 16.80 -8.63 3.36
N LEU A 139 17.85 -8.11 3.99
CA LEU A 139 18.06 -6.66 4.13
C LEU A 139 18.04 -5.94 2.78
N LYS A 140 18.62 -6.55 1.73
CA LYS A 140 18.57 -6.02 0.35
C LYS A 140 17.18 -5.95 -0.26
N LEU A 141 16.23 -6.78 0.19
CA LEU A 141 14.85 -6.81 -0.33
C LEU A 141 13.90 -5.86 0.42
N LEU A 142 14.26 -5.44 1.63
CA LEU A 142 13.37 -4.64 2.48
C LEU A 142 12.96 -3.29 1.88
N PRO A 143 13.84 -2.51 1.21
CA PRO A 143 13.44 -1.23 0.63
C PRO A 143 12.31 -1.38 -0.39
N GLU A 144 12.42 -2.36 -1.28
CA GLU A 144 11.40 -2.62 -2.31
C GLU A 144 10.09 -3.15 -1.71
N LEU A 145 10.18 -4.01 -0.67
CA LEU A 145 8.99 -4.50 0.04
C LEU A 145 8.27 -3.37 0.79
N ARG A 146 9.02 -2.44 1.39
CA ARG A 146 8.47 -1.24 2.03
C ARG A 146 7.79 -0.34 1.02
N ALA A 147 8.44 -0.07 -0.12
CA ALA A 147 7.84 0.73 -1.19
C ALA A 147 6.52 0.14 -1.70
N ALA A 148 6.43 -1.18 -1.86
CA ALA A 148 5.19 -1.86 -2.23
C ALA A 148 4.11 -1.77 -1.14
N SER A 149 4.49 -1.83 0.13
CA SER A 149 3.57 -1.63 1.26
C SER A 149 2.96 -0.22 1.26
N GLU A 150 3.80 0.79 1.05
CA GLU A 150 3.35 2.18 0.97
C GLU A 150 2.51 2.43 -0.28
N MET A 151 2.86 1.82 -1.41
CA MET A 151 2.05 1.87 -2.64
C MET A 151 0.64 1.31 -2.41
N PHE A 152 0.52 0.19 -1.69
CA PHE A 152 -0.77 -0.38 -1.31
C PHE A 152 -1.60 0.60 -0.47
N ILE A 153 -1.01 1.21 0.57
CA ILE A 153 -1.69 2.19 1.41
C ILE A 153 -2.16 3.39 0.58
N ARG A 154 -1.28 3.91 -0.29
CA ARG A 154 -1.59 5.03 -1.20
C ARG A 154 -2.70 4.68 -2.19
N ALA A 155 -2.70 3.48 -2.76
CA ALA A 155 -3.71 3.05 -3.71
C ALA A 155 -5.10 2.94 -3.06
N VAL A 156 -5.17 2.37 -1.86
CA VAL A 156 -6.42 2.31 -1.07
C VAL A 156 -6.91 3.72 -0.73
N HIS A 157 -6.02 4.58 -0.22
CA HIS A 157 -6.36 5.95 0.12
C HIS A 157 -6.87 6.74 -1.09
N SER A 158 -6.19 6.62 -2.24
CA SER A 158 -6.60 7.28 -3.48
C SER A 158 -7.99 6.86 -3.95
N VAL A 159 -8.38 5.60 -3.76
CA VAL A 159 -9.74 5.14 -4.07
C VAL A 159 -10.76 5.76 -3.13
N MET A 160 -10.44 5.87 -1.84
CA MET A 160 -11.34 6.46 -0.84
C MET A 160 -11.56 7.95 -1.06
N ILE A 161 -10.51 8.70 -1.44
CA ILE A 161 -10.64 10.10 -1.87
C ILE A 161 -11.57 10.20 -3.09
N GLY A 162 -11.41 9.32 -4.08
CA GLY A 162 -12.19 9.37 -5.32
C GLY A 162 -13.70 9.10 -5.16
N VAL A 163 -14.15 8.69 -3.98
CA VAL A 163 -15.56 8.47 -3.64
C VAL A 163 -15.99 9.26 -2.40
N ASP A 164 -15.25 10.32 -2.06
CA ASP A 164 -15.52 11.23 -0.94
C ASP A 164 -15.68 10.48 0.41
N CYS A 165 -14.83 9.49 0.65
CA CYS A 165 -14.85 8.64 1.85
C CYS A 165 -13.49 8.61 2.57
N ASP A 166 -12.62 9.60 2.34
CA ASP A 166 -11.30 9.68 2.96
C ASP A 166 -11.33 9.93 4.47
N ASP A 167 -12.39 10.55 5.00
CA ASP A 167 -12.61 10.67 6.45
C ASP A 167 -12.67 9.32 7.19
N ALA A 168 -13.04 8.24 6.48
CA ALA A 168 -13.04 6.89 7.03
C ALA A 168 -11.67 6.21 6.99
N PHE A 169 -10.67 6.82 6.35
CA PHE A 169 -9.32 6.29 6.21
C PHE A 169 -8.42 6.75 7.36
N GLN A 170 -7.88 5.79 8.11
CA GLN A 170 -6.93 6.07 9.18
C GLN A 170 -5.66 5.25 9.00
N ILE A 171 -4.50 5.92 9.05
CA ILE A 171 -3.20 5.27 9.11
C ILE A 171 -2.85 5.04 10.59
N GLY A 172 -2.77 3.77 10.99
CA GLY A 172 -2.36 3.39 12.35
C GLY A 172 -0.84 3.37 12.53
N LEU A 173 -0.39 3.56 13.78
CA LEU A 173 1.03 3.49 14.14
C LEU A 173 1.60 2.07 13.96
N LEU A 174 2.78 1.97 13.34
CA LEU A 174 3.45 0.70 13.10
C LEU A 174 4.28 0.26 14.32
N LYS A 175 3.68 -0.53 15.21
CA LYS A 175 4.43 -1.21 16.29
C LYS A 175 5.44 -2.26 15.78
N SER A 176 6.64 -2.29 16.36
CA SER A 176 7.63 -3.33 16.06
C SER A 176 7.16 -4.70 16.56
N ARG A 177 7.27 -5.74 15.71
CA ARG A 177 6.85 -7.11 16.05
C ARG A 177 7.84 -8.14 15.52
N ASN A 178 8.04 -9.21 16.29
CA ASN A 178 8.84 -10.35 15.83
C ASN A 178 8.08 -11.18 14.77
N LEU A 179 8.74 -12.20 14.20
CA LEU A 179 8.10 -13.09 13.22
C LEU A 179 6.99 -13.97 13.80
N ASP A 180 6.93 -14.14 15.12
CA ASP A 180 5.83 -14.83 15.79
C ASP A 180 4.63 -13.88 15.99
N GLY A 181 4.81 -12.58 15.72
CA GLY A 181 3.85 -11.49 15.77
C GLY A 181 3.64 -10.85 17.13
N GLU A 182 4.53 -11.14 18.07
CA GLU A 182 4.59 -10.54 19.41
C GLU A 182 5.21 -9.14 19.31
N GLU A 183 4.66 -8.18 20.06
CA GLU A 183 5.19 -6.81 20.12
C GLU A 183 6.59 -6.82 20.75
N MET A 184 7.51 -6.11 20.11
CA MET A 184 8.85 -5.89 20.62
C MET A 184 8.91 -4.47 21.16
N LYS A 185 9.49 -4.32 22.36
CA LYS A 185 9.85 -2.99 22.87
C LYS A 185 10.73 -2.32 21.83
N GLY A 186 10.29 -1.16 21.35
CA GLY A 186 11.11 -0.37 20.44
C GLY A 186 12.39 0.08 21.17
N PRO A 187 13.47 0.44 20.44
CA PRO A 187 14.60 1.13 21.06
C PRO A 187 14.13 2.30 21.94
N GLU A 188 13.11 3.03 21.50
CA GLU A 188 12.48 4.15 22.22
C GLU A 188 11.81 3.76 23.55
N GLU A 189 11.28 2.53 23.69
CA GLU A 189 10.64 2.06 24.93
C GLU A 189 11.64 1.42 25.92
N SER A 190 12.87 1.17 25.46
CA SER A 190 13.97 0.67 26.29
C SER A 190 14.93 1.77 26.75
N LEU A 191 14.75 2.99 26.24
CA LEU A 191 15.55 4.17 26.61
C LEU A 191 14.81 5.10 27.59
N SER A 192 13.58 4.78 27.98
CA SER A 192 12.80 5.61 28.91
C SER A 192 13.14 5.42 30.39
N ASP A 193 14.08 4.53 30.72
CA ASP A 193 14.54 4.33 32.11
C ASP A 193 15.97 4.85 32.36
N GLU A 194 16.77 5.15 31.32
CA GLU A 194 18.13 5.69 31.50
C GLU A 194 18.50 6.65 30.35
N GLU A 195 18.67 7.93 30.71
CA GLU A 195 19.31 9.03 29.98
C GLU A 195 18.48 9.91 29.01
N GLU A 196 18.29 11.16 29.46
CA GLU A 196 17.94 12.32 28.65
C GLU A 196 18.94 12.54 27.49
N GLY A 197 18.45 12.79 26.27
CA GLY A 197 19.26 13.47 25.25
C GLY A 197 19.00 13.10 23.80
N LYS A 198 18.27 13.99 23.11
CA LYS A 198 18.22 14.20 21.65
C LYS A 198 17.37 13.23 20.82
N SER A 199 16.08 13.55 20.79
CA SER A 199 15.20 13.35 19.62
C SER A 199 15.81 14.03 18.39
N SER A 200 16.01 13.28 17.30
CA SER A 200 16.32 13.84 15.99
C SER A 200 15.04 13.94 15.18
N ASP A 201 14.60 15.18 14.98
CA ASP A 201 13.51 15.63 14.12
C ASP A 201 13.54 15.02 12.72
N VAL A 202 12.35 14.77 12.17
CA VAL A 202 12.13 14.87 10.72
C VAL A 202 10.85 15.66 10.50
N ASP A 203 11.05 16.82 9.87
CA ASP A 203 10.09 17.87 9.51
C ASP A 203 8.78 17.38 8.87
N ASP A 204 7.65 17.81 9.42
CA ASP A 204 6.35 17.89 8.75
C ASP A 204 5.95 19.36 8.63
N ALA A 205 6.42 20.04 7.58
CA ALA A 205 5.97 21.38 7.24
C ALA A 205 4.73 21.29 6.34
N LYS A 206 3.55 21.26 6.96
CA LYS A 206 2.27 21.60 6.31
C LYS A 206 1.93 23.06 6.58
N GLU A 207 2.17 23.93 5.61
CA GLU A 207 1.53 25.25 5.57
C GLU A 207 0.24 25.19 4.75
N ASN A 208 -0.89 25.30 5.45
CA ASN A 208 -2.16 25.71 4.85
C ASN A 208 -2.83 26.71 5.79
N LYS A 209 -2.82 28.00 5.42
CA LYS A 209 -3.77 28.98 5.94
C LYS A 209 -4.24 29.93 4.84
N ARG A 210 -5.48 29.72 4.42
CA ARG A 210 -6.37 30.76 3.87
C ARG A 210 -6.91 31.62 5.01
N GLY A 211 -7.02 32.93 4.79
CA GLY A 211 -8.07 33.78 5.39
C GLY A 211 -7.64 35.10 6.05
N GLY A 212 -7.64 36.19 5.27
CA GLY A 212 -8.54 37.36 5.46
C GLY A 212 -8.28 38.47 6.50
N SER A 213 -8.25 39.73 6.00
CA SER A 213 -8.45 41.05 6.65
C SER A 213 -7.30 41.61 7.52
N GLN A 214 -6.90 42.89 7.50
CA GLN A 214 -7.53 44.16 7.05
C GLN A 214 -6.46 45.30 6.96
N ASN A 215 -6.68 46.23 6.00
CA ASN A 215 -6.42 47.69 5.94
C ASN A 215 -5.16 48.40 6.47
N ASN A 216 -4.52 49.22 5.59
CA ASN A 216 -4.39 50.70 5.66
C ASN A 216 -3.71 51.22 4.37
N GLU A 217 -4.38 52.04 3.53
CA GLU A 217 -4.16 53.50 3.30
C GLU A 217 -2.70 53.91 3.07
N SER A 218 -2.28 54.75 2.12
CA SER A 218 -2.87 55.59 1.05
C SER A 218 -1.70 56.37 0.41
N THR A 219 -1.82 56.83 -0.86
CA THR A 219 -1.20 58.00 -1.57
C THR A 219 -0.79 57.55 -2.98
N ALA A 220 -1.42 57.95 -4.09
CA ALA A 220 -1.64 59.27 -4.73
C ALA A 220 -0.70 59.45 -5.95
N ASP A 221 -1.27 60.07 -6.99
CA ASP A 221 -0.67 60.70 -8.20
C ASP A 221 -0.50 59.78 -9.43
N GLU A 222 -1.39 59.91 -10.43
CA GLU A 222 -1.26 60.75 -11.67
C GLU A 222 -0.37 60.05 -12.71
N GLU A 223 -0.69 59.84 -14.00
CA GLU A 223 -1.50 60.58 -14.97
C GLU A 223 -1.88 59.64 -16.16
N THR A 224 -2.91 60.07 -16.88
CA THR A 224 -3.41 59.70 -18.22
C THR A 224 -2.35 59.40 -19.30
N ILE A 225 -2.61 58.61 -20.36
CA ILE A 225 -3.21 58.99 -21.68
C ILE A 225 -3.39 57.66 -22.47
N ASP A 226 -4.62 57.23 -22.77
CA ASP A 226 -5.40 57.40 -24.03
C ASP A 226 -4.79 56.78 -25.32
N ALA A 227 -5.53 55.83 -25.92
CA ALA A 227 -6.02 55.89 -27.30
C ALA A 227 -6.43 54.48 -27.81
N SER A 228 -7.74 54.26 -27.84
CA SER A 228 -8.42 53.21 -28.60
C SER A 228 -8.92 53.76 -29.95
N HIS A 229 -8.63 53.09 -31.06
CA HIS A 229 -9.40 53.02 -32.33
C HIS A 229 -8.46 52.38 -33.39
N ASP A 230 -8.83 51.55 -34.36
CA ASP A 230 -10.12 51.07 -34.84
C ASP A 230 -9.93 49.84 -35.75
N SER A 231 -10.98 49.04 -35.82
CA SER A 231 -11.54 48.27 -36.94
C SER A 231 -10.70 47.71 -38.10
N ARG A 232 -10.92 46.39 -38.30
CA ARG A 232 -11.50 45.71 -39.49
C ARG A 232 -10.84 45.89 -40.87
N LEU A 233 -10.61 44.75 -41.54
CA LEU A 233 -11.20 44.27 -42.82
C LEU A 233 -10.24 43.21 -43.42
N ASN A 234 -10.66 41.94 -43.42
CA ASN A 234 -11.23 41.18 -44.55
C ASN A 234 -10.20 40.63 -45.55
N ASP A 235 -10.23 39.31 -45.63
CA ASP A 235 -10.09 38.38 -46.77
C ASP A 235 -9.81 38.90 -48.18
N ILE A 236 -9.24 37.94 -48.95
CA ILE A 236 -8.94 37.85 -50.39
C ILE A 236 -7.48 38.25 -50.65
N GLU A 237 -6.57 37.33 -51.01
CA GLU A 237 -6.61 36.37 -52.12
C GLU A 237 -5.72 35.14 -51.86
#